data_AF-A0A968ZM38-F1
#
_entry.id   AF-A0A968ZM38-F1
#
_cell.length_a   1.000
_cell.length_b   1.000
_cell.length_c   1.000
_cell.angle_alpha   90.00
_cell.angle_beta   90.00
_cell.angle_gamma   90.00
#
_symmetry.space_group_name_H-M   'P 1'
#
loop_
_entity.id
_entity.type
_entity.pdbx_description
1 polymer ?
#
loop_
_entity_poly.entity_id
_entity_poly.type
_entity_poly.pdbx_seq_one_letter_code
_entity_poly.pdbx_strand_id
1 'polypeptide(L)'
;MSQLIQAVLNSDEKSDLRQFASEIQNQEQRYLLRNDILTAFDNFCGKYEKPLACQISSSLQKLIYFTQEIIVEDENLYWIIRPKIASEEAYRLDARELVYEKIETPELLDLRDRFVGHYRPQEGDILEIDFGPFYDYTPVIRDPKNIGKGVQFLNRFLSSKIFQDPDRLLEVLYNF
;
A
#
# COMPACT_ATOMS: atom_id res chain seq x y z
N MET A 1 6.63 7.58 2.53
CA MET A 1 6.24 8.67 1.61
C MET A 1 6.54 8.16 0.22
N SER A 2 5.50 7.91 -0.57
CA SER A 2 5.61 7.16 -1.81
C SER A 2 6.37 8.00 -2.81
N GLN A 3 7.63 7.62 -3.04
CA GLN A 3 8.49 8.18 -4.07
C GLN A 3 7.83 8.11 -5.46
N LEU A 4 6.84 7.21 -5.65
CA LEU A 4 6.12 7.05 -6.91
C LEU A 4 5.20 8.24 -7.20
N ILE A 5 4.36 8.67 -6.25
CA ILE A 5 3.48 9.83 -6.45
C ILE A 5 4.34 11.09 -6.65
N GLN A 6 5.38 11.27 -5.83
CA GLN A 6 6.31 12.39 -5.95
C GLN A 6 7.02 12.44 -7.31
N ALA A 7 7.45 11.29 -7.83
CA ALA A 7 8.12 11.23 -9.13
C ALA A 7 7.22 11.73 -10.27
N VAL A 8 5.91 11.48 -10.18
CA VAL A 8 4.94 11.98 -11.17
C VAL A 8 4.69 13.48 -10.98
N LEU A 9 4.53 13.95 -9.73
CA LEU A 9 4.26 15.36 -9.46
C LEU A 9 5.44 16.29 -9.77
N ASN A 10 6.66 15.78 -9.69
CA ASN A 10 7.90 16.49 -10.00
C ASN A 10 8.31 16.40 -11.48
N SER A 11 7.55 15.69 -12.31
CA SER A 11 7.81 15.57 -13.75
C SER A 11 6.75 16.29 -14.57
N ASP A 12 6.96 16.37 -15.88
CA ASP A 12 5.99 16.93 -16.83
C ASP A 12 4.70 16.09 -16.92
N GLU A 13 4.67 14.90 -16.31
CA GLU A 13 3.51 13.99 -16.29
C GLU A 13 2.44 14.39 -15.25
N LYS A 14 2.66 15.48 -14.49
CA LYS A 14 1.67 16.01 -13.54
C LYS A 14 0.32 16.32 -14.20
N SER A 15 0.32 16.86 -15.44
CA SER A 15 -0.91 17.10 -16.19
C SER A 15 -1.65 15.81 -16.51
N ASP A 16 -0.90 14.76 -16.80
CA ASP A 16 -1.43 13.45 -17.19
C ASP A 16 -2.04 12.75 -15.99
N LEU A 17 -1.41 12.83 -14.82
CA LEU A 17 -1.99 12.38 -13.57
C LEU A 17 -3.31 13.10 -13.26
N ARG A 18 -3.36 14.43 -13.43
CA ARG A 18 -4.62 15.19 -13.23
C ARG A 18 -5.72 14.71 -14.15
N GLN A 19 -5.39 14.53 -15.42
CA GLN A 19 -6.36 14.14 -16.43
C GLN A 19 -6.86 12.72 -16.18
N PHE A 20 -5.96 11.78 -15.91
CA PHE A 20 -6.29 10.41 -15.53
C PHE A 20 -7.15 10.37 -14.26
N ALA A 21 -6.76 11.10 -13.22
CA ALA A 21 -7.52 11.21 -11.98
C ALA A 21 -8.96 11.72 -12.23
N SER A 22 -9.10 12.75 -13.06
CA SER A 22 -10.41 13.26 -13.47
C SER A 22 -11.23 12.21 -14.23
N GLU A 23 -10.62 11.42 -15.11
CA GLU A 23 -11.35 10.34 -15.79
C GLU A 23 -11.88 9.30 -14.81
N ILE A 24 -11.05 8.87 -13.85
CA ILE A 24 -11.45 7.92 -12.81
C ILE A 24 -12.61 8.48 -11.96
N GLN A 25 -12.57 9.77 -11.61
CA GLN A 25 -13.65 10.39 -10.82
C GLN A 25 -15.00 10.43 -11.54
N ASN A 26 -14.98 10.55 -12.87
CA ASN A 26 -16.17 10.63 -13.70
C ASN A 26 -16.71 9.26 -14.13
N GLN A 27 -16.04 8.16 -13.76
CA GLN A 27 -16.55 6.82 -14.00
C GLN A 27 -17.64 6.44 -12.98
N GLU A 28 -18.58 5.59 -13.41
CA GLU A 28 -19.61 5.03 -12.53
C GLU A 28 -18.99 4.09 -11.48
N GLN A 29 -17.94 3.36 -11.85
CA GLN A 29 -17.25 2.45 -10.95
C GLN A 29 -16.40 3.24 -9.95
N ARG A 30 -16.74 3.12 -8.67
CA ARG A 30 -16.10 3.86 -7.57
C ARG A 30 -15.01 3.07 -6.83
N TYR A 31 -14.89 1.77 -7.09
CA TYR A 31 -13.84 0.91 -6.54
C TYR A 31 -13.21 0.14 -7.69
N LEU A 32 -11.96 0.46 -8.00
CA LEU A 32 -11.20 -0.15 -9.07
C LEU A 32 -10.16 -1.09 -8.49
N LEU A 33 -10.19 -2.34 -8.91
CA LEU A 33 -9.12 -3.30 -8.64
C LEU A 33 -8.05 -3.18 -9.73
N ARG A 34 -6.93 -3.87 -9.53
CA ARG A 34 -5.76 -3.81 -10.42
C ARG A 34 -6.09 -3.89 -11.92
N ASN A 35 -6.93 -4.85 -12.33
CA ASN A 35 -7.26 -5.01 -13.76
C ASN A 35 -8.09 -3.83 -14.28
N ASP A 36 -8.97 -3.28 -13.46
CA ASP A 36 -9.79 -2.12 -13.81
C ASP A 36 -8.90 -0.88 -13.96
N ILE A 37 -7.92 -0.71 -13.06
CA ILE A 37 -6.94 0.39 -13.12
C ILE A 37 -6.11 0.31 -14.39
N LEU A 38 -5.60 -0.89 -14.73
CA LEU A 38 -4.81 -1.09 -15.96
C LEU A 38 -5.66 -0.80 -17.20
N THR A 39 -6.90 -1.29 -17.23
CA THR A 39 -7.83 -1.04 -18.33
C THR A 39 -8.15 0.45 -18.47
N ALA A 40 -8.42 1.13 -17.36
CA ALA A 40 -8.67 2.57 -17.34
C ALA A 40 -7.45 3.36 -17.84
N PHE A 41 -6.24 2.94 -17.45
CA PHE A 41 -5.00 3.58 -17.91
C PHE A 41 -4.74 3.36 -19.40
N ASP A 42 -4.97 2.14 -19.91
CA ASP A 42 -4.84 1.84 -21.34
C ASP A 42 -5.84 2.65 -22.17
N ASN A 43 -7.09 2.76 -21.71
CA ASN A 43 -8.12 3.59 -22.35
C ASN A 43 -7.74 5.07 -22.34
N PHE A 44 -7.25 5.58 -21.20
CA PHE A 44 -6.74 6.96 -21.08
C PHE A 44 -5.62 7.24 -22.09
N CYS A 45 -4.63 6.34 -22.17
CA CYS A 45 -3.52 6.50 -23.11
C CYS A 45 -3.99 6.47 -24.56
N GLY A 46 -4.93 5.58 -24.91
CA GLY A 46 -5.51 5.51 -26.25
C GLY A 46 -6.31 6.76 -26.62
N LYS A 47 -7.13 7.26 -25.69
CA LYS A 47 -8.00 8.44 -25.89
C LYS A 47 -7.21 9.73 -26.11
N TYR A 48 -6.09 9.90 -25.40
CA TYR A 48 -5.25 11.10 -25.50
C TYR A 48 -4.02 10.91 -26.39
N GLU A 49 -4.00 9.84 -27.19
CA GLU A 49 -2.92 9.52 -28.13
C GLU A 49 -1.53 9.62 -27.48
N LYS A 50 -1.42 9.12 -26.24
CA LYS A 50 -0.18 9.23 -25.48
C LYS A 50 0.94 8.44 -26.18
N PRO A 51 2.18 8.95 -26.19
CA PRO A 51 3.30 8.23 -26.78
C PRO A 51 3.47 6.85 -26.15
N LEU A 52 3.90 5.86 -26.93
CA LEU A 52 4.22 4.50 -26.44
C LEU A 52 5.16 4.50 -25.22
N ALA A 53 6.09 5.46 -25.14
CA ALA A 53 6.96 5.64 -23.98
C ALA A 53 6.18 5.87 -22.68
N CYS A 54 5.02 6.54 -22.75
CA CYS A 54 4.13 6.76 -21.61
C CYS A 54 3.61 5.44 -21.03
N GLN A 55 3.37 4.43 -21.87
CA GLN A 55 2.87 3.12 -21.44
C GLN A 55 3.96 2.13 -21.03
N ILE A 56 5.24 2.44 -21.28
CA ILE A 56 6.34 1.48 -21.09
C ILE A 56 7.26 1.88 -19.94
N SER A 57 7.57 3.18 -19.79
CA SER A 57 8.65 3.61 -18.88
C SER A 57 8.41 4.92 -18.13
N SER A 58 7.23 5.53 -18.27
CA SER A 58 6.88 6.77 -17.58
C SER A 58 6.80 6.63 -16.06
N SER A 59 6.85 7.76 -15.36
CA SER A 59 6.67 7.76 -13.90
C SER A 59 5.23 7.41 -13.53
N LEU A 60 4.26 7.89 -14.32
CA LEU A 60 2.84 7.61 -14.17
C LEU A 60 2.56 6.13 -14.37
N GLN A 61 3.12 5.50 -15.41
CA GLN A 61 2.98 4.07 -15.63
C GLN A 61 3.56 3.26 -14.47
N LYS A 62 4.71 3.68 -13.92
CA LYS A 62 5.27 3.02 -12.74
C LYS A 62 4.33 3.15 -11.53
N LEU A 63 3.77 4.33 -11.30
CA LEU A 63 2.77 4.55 -10.25
C LEU A 63 1.57 3.60 -10.44
N ILE A 64 0.99 3.56 -11.64
CA ILE A 64 -0.12 2.68 -11.99
C ILE A 64 0.26 1.21 -11.80
N TYR A 65 1.45 0.81 -12.25
CA TYR A 65 1.94 -0.56 -12.13
C TYR A 65 2.03 -1.03 -10.68
N PHE A 66 2.41 -0.16 -9.73
CA PHE A 66 2.48 -0.51 -8.31
C PHE A 66 1.17 -0.31 -7.55
N THR A 67 0.18 0.37 -8.13
CA THR A 67 -1.14 0.57 -7.53
C THR A 67 -1.93 -0.74 -7.58
N GLN A 68 -2.51 -1.14 -6.45
CA GLN A 68 -3.35 -2.33 -6.32
C GLN A 68 -4.83 -1.98 -6.44
N GLU A 69 -5.23 -0.88 -5.82
CA GLU A 69 -6.63 -0.46 -5.73
C GLU A 69 -6.73 1.06 -5.80
N ILE A 70 -7.82 1.55 -6.38
CA ILE A 70 -8.23 2.95 -6.32
C ILE A 70 -9.68 3.00 -5.85
N ILE A 71 -9.94 3.76 -4.79
CA ILE A 71 -11.29 3.99 -4.26
C ILE A 71 -11.64 5.47 -4.45
N VAL A 72 -12.86 5.75 -4.92
CA VAL A 72 -13.35 7.10 -5.21
C VAL A 72 -14.47 7.49 -4.24
N GLU A 73 -14.19 8.42 -3.34
CA GLU A 73 -15.14 8.94 -2.33
C GLU A 73 -15.03 10.47 -2.27
N ASP A 74 -16.16 11.19 -2.27
CA ASP A 74 -16.24 12.64 -2.12
C ASP A 74 -15.22 13.44 -2.96
N GLU A 75 -15.12 13.12 -4.25
CA GLU A 75 -14.18 13.76 -5.19
C GLU A 75 -12.70 13.61 -4.82
N ASN A 76 -12.37 12.70 -3.91
CA ASN A 76 -11.02 12.26 -3.59
C ASN A 76 -10.75 10.88 -4.18
N LEU A 77 -9.48 10.62 -4.50
CA LEU A 77 -9.00 9.31 -4.92
C LEU A 77 -8.11 8.73 -3.84
N TYR A 78 -8.43 7.53 -3.38
CA TYR A 78 -7.62 6.80 -2.41
C TYR A 78 -6.84 5.72 -3.14
N TRP A 79 -5.52 5.88 -3.17
CA TRP A 79 -4.59 5.01 -3.88
C TRP A 79 -3.93 4.05 -2.90
N ILE A 80 -4.12 2.76 -3.11
CA ILE A 80 -3.46 1.71 -2.35
C ILE A 80 -2.30 1.20 -3.20
N ILE A 81 -1.08 1.49 -2.75
CA ILE A 81 0.15 1.28 -3.51
C ILE A 81 1.00 0.22 -2.82
N ARG A 82 1.48 -0.75 -3.60
CA ARG A 82 2.36 -1.82 -3.14
C ARG A 82 3.73 -1.71 -3.79
N PRO A 83 4.61 -0.79 -3.33
CA PRO A 83 5.88 -0.52 -3.99
C PRO A 83 6.89 -1.66 -3.87
N LYS A 84 6.77 -2.50 -2.83
CA LYS A 84 7.67 -3.63 -2.54
C LYS A 84 6.86 -4.82 -2.04
N ILE A 85 7.48 -6.01 -2.09
CA ILE A 85 6.89 -7.21 -1.51
C ILE A 85 6.65 -6.99 -0.01
N ALA A 86 5.46 -7.38 0.46
CA ALA A 86 5.02 -7.26 1.86
C ALA A 86 5.03 -5.82 2.41
N SER A 87 4.85 -4.82 1.55
CA SER A 87 4.73 -3.41 1.93
C SER A 87 3.60 -2.78 1.15
N GLU A 88 2.68 -2.14 1.87
CA GLU A 88 1.55 -1.39 1.33
C GLU A 88 1.54 0.00 1.95
N GLU A 89 1.18 0.99 1.14
CA GLU A 89 1.02 2.37 1.55
C GLU A 89 -0.27 2.91 0.93
N ALA A 90 -1.08 3.62 1.71
CA ALA A 90 -2.32 4.22 1.24
C ALA A 90 -2.23 5.75 1.24
N TYR A 91 -2.77 6.37 0.21
CA TYR A 91 -2.74 7.83 0.03
C TYR A 91 -4.08 8.35 -0.43
N ARG A 92 -4.55 9.44 0.18
CA ARG A 92 -5.63 10.27 -0.38
C ARG A 92 -5.01 11.27 -1.35
N LEU A 93 -5.57 11.40 -2.54
CA LEU A 93 -5.18 12.33 -3.59
C LEU A 93 -6.38 13.20 -3.97
N ASP A 94 -6.23 14.51 -3.81
CA ASP A 94 -7.14 15.49 -4.39
C ASP A 94 -6.77 15.66 -5.88
N ALA A 95 -7.68 15.29 -6.78
CA ALA A 95 -7.41 15.36 -8.22
C ALA A 95 -7.33 16.79 -8.75
N ARG A 96 -7.97 17.76 -8.10
CA ARG A 96 -8.00 19.17 -8.54
C ARG A 96 -6.67 19.84 -8.21
N GLU A 97 -6.31 19.79 -6.94
CA GLU A 97 -5.11 20.45 -6.40
C GLU A 97 -3.84 19.61 -6.62
N LEU A 98 -3.98 18.31 -6.89
CA LEU A 98 -2.88 17.33 -6.92
C LEU A 98 -2.05 17.32 -5.63
N VAL A 99 -2.75 17.50 -4.51
CA VAL A 99 -2.20 17.33 -3.17
C VAL A 99 -2.53 15.93 -2.71
N TYR A 100 -1.54 15.27 -2.10
CA TYR A 100 -1.72 13.92 -1.57
C TYR A 100 -1.26 13.85 -0.12
N GLU A 101 -1.97 13.03 0.66
CA GLU A 101 -1.73 12.80 2.07
C GLU A 101 -1.68 11.30 2.32
N LYS A 102 -0.75 10.86 3.18
CA LYS A 102 -0.71 9.47 3.61
C LYS A 102 -1.88 9.24 4.56
N ILE A 103 -2.64 8.17 4.35
CA ILE A 103 -3.66 7.72 5.30
C ILE A 103 -3.13 6.51 6.06
N GLU A 104 -3.56 6.36 7.30
CA GLU A 104 -3.20 5.21 8.14
C GLU A 104 -4.23 4.09 7.99
N THR A 105 -3.89 2.89 8.47
CA THR A 105 -4.73 1.69 8.34
C THR A 105 -6.16 1.90 8.84
N PRO A 106 -6.44 2.51 10.01
CA PRO A 106 -7.81 2.71 10.47
C PRO A 106 -8.65 3.55 9.51
N GLU A 107 -8.09 4.64 8.97
CA GLU A 107 -8.79 5.50 8.02
C GLU A 107 -9.11 4.77 6.70
N LEU A 108 -8.21 3.89 6.24
CA LEU A 108 -8.46 3.04 5.06
C LEU A 108 -9.57 2.01 5.32
N LEU A 109 -9.63 1.44 6.52
CA LEU A 109 -10.69 0.49 6.89
C LEU A 109 -12.04 1.20 7.00
N ASP A 110 -12.08 2.36 7.63
CA ASP A 110 -13.28 3.22 7.70
C ASP A 110 -13.80 3.59 6.31
N LEU A 111 -12.90 3.92 5.37
CA LEU A 111 -13.24 4.18 3.97
C LEU A 111 -13.93 2.97 3.32
N ARG A 112 -13.42 1.77 3.55
CA ARG A 112 -14.00 0.54 3.00
C ARG A 112 -15.35 0.24 3.63
N ASP A 113 -15.52 0.51 4.92
CA ASP A 113 -16.80 0.37 5.60
C ASP A 113 -17.84 1.38 5.08
N ARG A 114 -17.42 2.63 4.81
CA ARG A 114 -18.28 3.64 4.17
C ARG A 114 -18.71 3.20 2.78
N PHE A 115 -17.79 2.64 2.00
CA PHE A 115 -18.06 2.17 0.65
C PHE A 115 -19.18 1.13 0.58
N VAL A 116 -19.29 0.26 1.59
CA VAL A 116 -20.36 -0.75 1.68
C VAL A 116 -21.56 -0.32 2.54
N GLY A 117 -21.59 0.93 3.02
CA GLY A 117 -22.69 1.45 3.85
C GLY A 117 -22.72 0.89 5.28
N HIS A 118 -21.58 0.39 5.78
CA HIS A 118 -21.43 -0.19 7.11
C HIS A 118 -20.57 0.64 8.07
N TYR A 119 -20.24 1.87 7.71
CA TYR A 119 -19.59 2.81 8.62
C TYR A 119 -20.57 3.37 9.64
N ARG A 120 -20.38 3.02 10.92
CA ARG A 120 -21.32 3.35 12.01
C ARG A 120 -20.61 3.87 13.26
N PRO A 121 -19.95 5.05 13.17
CA PRO A 121 -19.18 5.61 14.29
C PRO A 121 -20.05 5.96 15.51
N GLN A 122 -21.38 6.06 15.34
CA GLN A 122 -22.31 6.36 16.42
C GLN A 122 -22.81 5.12 17.17
N GLU A 123 -22.63 3.91 16.63
CA GLU A 123 -23.08 2.66 17.27
C GLU A 123 -22.07 2.13 18.31
N GLY A 124 -20.99 2.88 18.55
CA GLY A 124 -19.90 2.52 19.47
C GLY A 124 -18.70 1.94 18.74
N ASP A 125 -17.67 1.57 19.51
CA ASP A 125 -16.43 1.05 18.96
C ASP A 125 -16.64 -0.34 18.32
N ILE A 126 -16.15 -0.49 17.09
CA ILE A 126 -16.10 -1.77 16.39
C ILE A 126 -14.93 -2.59 17.01
N LEU A 127 -15.08 -3.91 17.06
CA LEU A 127 -13.97 -4.77 17.50
C LEU A 127 -12.81 -4.68 16.50
N GLU A 128 -11.70 -4.06 16.94
CA GLU A 128 -10.44 -4.04 16.21
C GLU A 128 -9.57 -5.23 16.61
N ILE A 129 -9.08 -5.97 15.61
CA ILE A 129 -8.15 -7.09 15.81
C ILE A 129 -6.75 -6.64 15.41
N ASP A 130 -5.94 -6.27 16.40
CA ASP A 130 -4.53 -5.93 16.21
C ASP A 130 -3.61 -6.98 16.84
N PHE A 131 -2.83 -7.65 15.98
CA PHE A 131 -1.82 -8.63 16.42
C PHE A 131 -0.44 -8.00 16.65
N GLY A 132 -0.21 -6.75 16.24
CA GLY A 132 1.09 -6.06 16.35
C GLY A 132 1.70 -6.12 17.75
N PRO A 133 0.95 -5.76 18.81
CA PRO A 133 1.43 -5.81 20.20
C PRO A 133 1.73 -7.23 20.74
N PHE A 134 1.35 -8.29 20.03
CA PHE A 134 1.65 -9.67 20.43
C PHE A 134 2.96 -10.20 19.81
N TYR A 135 3.58 -9.45 18.89
CA TYR A 135 4.78 -9.88 18.16
C TYR A 135 5.98 -8.93 18.31
N ASP A 136 5.84 -7.86 19.09
CA ASP A 136 6.86 -6.84 19.37
C ASP A 136 8.09 -7.37 20.14
N TYR A 137 7.98 -8.52 20.81
CA TYR A 137 9.11 -9.21 21.44
C TYR A 137 9.83 -10.25 20.54
N THR A 138 9.31 -10.52 19.34
CA THR A 138 9.87 -11.53 18.41
C THR A 138 10.76 -10.86 17.37
N PRO A 139 11.88 -11.48 16.95
CA PRO A 139 12.71 -10.91 15.89
C PRO A 139 11.96 -10.83 14.56
N VAL A 140 12.02 -9.65 13.92
CA VAL A 140 11.31 -9.38 12.67
C VAL A 140 12.22 -9.61 11.46
N ILE A 141 11.69 -10.29 10.44
CA ILE A 141 12.34 -10.44 9.14
C ILE A 141 12.20 -9.13 8.35
N ARG A 142 13.33 -8.44 8.12
CA ARG A 142 13.35 -7.13 7.43
C ARG A 142 13.49 -7.22 5.91
N ASP A 143 14.13 -8.27 5.39
CA ASP A 143 14.34 -8.44 3.96
C ASP A 143 13.28 -9.41 3.38
N PRO A 144 12.44 -8.96 2.43
CA PRO A 144 11.43 -9.80 1.79
C PRO A 144 11.97 -11.09 1.18
N LYS A 145 13.26 -11.17 0.81
CA LYS A 145 13.91 -12.39 0.30
C LYS A 145 13.96 -13.54 1.31
N ASN A 146 13.72 -13.24 2.59
CA ASN A 146 13.67 -14.20 3.68
C ASN A 146 12.24 -14.57 4.10
N ILE A 147 11.22 -14.04 3.43
CA ILE A 147 9.84 -14.51 3.60
C ILE A 147 9.79 -16.01 3.25
N GLY A 148 9.13 -16.80 4.11
CA GLY A 148 9.08 -18.25 4.00
C GLY A 148 10.31 -18.98 4.59
N LYS A 149 11.34 -18.27 5.07
CA LYS A 149 12.55 -18.87 5.68
C LYS A 149 12.59 -18.71 7.22
N GLY A 150 11.43 -18.78 7.86
CA GLY A 150 11.27 -18.49 9.30
C GLY A 150 12.18 -19.33 10.21
N VAL A 151 12.24 -20.65 10.00
CA VAL A 151 13.08 -21.56 10.81
C VAL A 151 14.57 -21.23 10.67
N GLN A 152 15.05 -20.95 9.46
CA GLN A 152 16.46 -20.60 9.23
C GLN A 152 16.81 -19.27 9.92
N PHE A 153 15.91 -18.30 9.83
CA PHE A 153 16.06 -17.02 10.51
C PHE A 153 16.08 -17.18 12.03
N LEU A 154 15.14 -17.96 12.57
CA LEU A 154 15.03 -18.24 14.01
C LEU A 154 16.26 -18.98 14.53
N ASN A 155 16.76 -19.99 13.81
CA ASN A 155 17.98 -20.69 14.18
C ASN A 155 19.17 -19.73 14.28
N ARG A 156 19.36 -18.87 13.27
CA ARG A 156 20.43 -17.87 13.31
C ARG A 156 20.26 -16.88 14.47
N PHE A 157 19.04 -16.45 14.74
CA PHE A 157 18.74 -15.55 15.86
C PHE A 157 19.03 -16.20 17.21
N LEU A 158 18.53 -17.41 17.45
CA LEU A 158 18.75 -18.16 18.70
C LEU A 158 20.23 -18.52 18.89
N SER A 159 20.92 -18.98 17.85
CA SER A 159 22.37 -19.20 17.89
C SER A 159 23.11 -17.93 18.31
N SER A 160 22.79 -16.79 17.69
CA SER A 160 23.40 -15.51 18.07
C SER A 160 23.08 -15.10 19.49
N LYS A 161 21.88 -15.40 20.00
CA LYS A 161 21.46 -15.07 21.36
C LYS A 161 22.16 -15.94 22.41
N ILE A 162 22.40 -17.23 22.13
CA ILE A 162 23.18 -18.12 23.01
C ILE A 162 24.58 -17.55 23.25
N PHE A 163 25.23 -16.98 22.22
CA PHE A 163 26.54 -16.36 22.40
C PHE A 163 26.52 -15.02 23.16
N GLN A 164 25.37 -14.33 23.20
CA GLN A 164 25.21 -13.04 23.89
C GLN A 164 24.82 -13.21 25.37
N ASP A 165 23.98 -14.21 25.66
CA ASP A 165 23.45 -14.51 27.00
C ASP A 165 23.40 -16.04 27.19
N PRO A 166 24.58 -16.67 27.38
CA PRO A 166 24.70 -18.12 27.43
C PRO A 166 23.98 -18.71 28.64
N ASP A 167 24.07 -18.08 29.81
CA ASP A 167 23.53 -18.62 31.06
C ASP A 167 22.02 -18.85 30.95
N ARG A 168 21.27 -17.85 30.48
CA ARG A 168 19.81 -17.93 30.34
C ARG A 168 19.38 -18.97 29.30
N LEU A 169 20.00 -19.00 28.13
CA LEU A 169 19.55 -19.87 27.04
C LEU A 169 20.02 -21.32 27.20
N LEU A 170 21.19 -21.54 27.78
CA LEU A 170 21.65 -22.89 28.12
C LEU A 170 20.80 -23.50 29.23
N GLU A 171 20.37 -22.71 30.21
CA GLU A 171 19.41 -23.17 31.23
C GLU A 171 18.08 -23.59 30.60
N VAL A 172 17.52 -22.77 29.69
CA VAL A 172 16.29 -23.13 28.96
C VAL A 172 16.47 -24.41 28.14
N LEU A 173 17.61 -24.58 27.47
CA LEU A 173 17.92 -25.79 26.69
C LEU A 173 18.10 -27.03 27.57
N TYR A 174 18.70 -26.89 28.76
CA TYR A 174 18.87 -27.99 29.71
C TYR A 174 17.53 -28.47 30.28
N ASN A 175 16.59 -27.55 30.48
CA ASN A 175 15.27 -27.82 31.05
C ASN A 175 14.22 -28.30 30.01
N PHE A 176 14.55 -28.34 28.73
CA PHE A 176 13.68 -28.83 27.65
C PHE A 176 13.75 -30.35 27.51
#